data_AF-A0A562GIP2-F1
#
_entry.id   AF-A0A562GIP2-F1
#
_cell.length_a   1.000
_cell.length_b   1.000
_cell.length_c   1.000
_cell.angle_alpha   90.00
_cell.angle_beta   90.00
_cell.angle_gamma   90.00
#
_symmetry.space_group_name_H-M   'P 1'
#
loop_
_entity.id
_entity.type
_entity.pdbx_description
1 polymer ?
#
loop_
_entity_poly.entity_id
_entity_poly.type
_entity_poly.pdbx_seq_one_letter_code
_entity_poly.pdbx_strand_id
1 'polypeptide(L)'
;MRIFTKKSFEFKNADGESVVTRPIDFADVPDWVTSDPIFAWGKKDGDITVTETAKEEAAAEKKAAEDIDAQAKADADAKARAEAEAKEKADADAKAKAAADKSK
;
A
#
# COMPACT_ATOMS: atom_id res chain seq x y z
N MET A 1 -15.08 -4.64 19.08
CA MET A 1 -13.61 -4.79 18.98
C MET A 1 -13.06 -3.60 18.20
N ARG A 2 -11.88 -3.06 18.54
CA ARG A 2 -11.25 -1.98 17.77
C ARG A 2 -10.15 -2.51 16.87
N ILE A 3 -10.11 -2.02 15.64
CA ILE A 3 -9.12 -2.42 14.63
C ILE A 3 -8.48 -1.19 13.99
N PHE A 4 -7.21 -1.29 13.64
CA PHE A 4 -6.52 -0.37 12.75
C PHE A 4 -6.49 -0.96 11.34
N THR A 5 -6.85 -0.17 10.33
CA THR A 5 -6.81 -0.61 8.94
C THR A 5 -5.91 0.28 8.08
N LYS A 6 -4.96 -0.33 7.37
CA LYS A 6 -4.08 0.40 6.42
C LYS A 6 -4.82 0.85 5.16
N LYS A 7 -5.86 0.11 4.78
CA LYS A 7 -6.71 0.33 3.60
C LYS A 7 -8.17 0.39 4.01
N SER A 8 -9.02 0.89 3.11
CA SER A 8 -10.47 0.79 3.28
C SER A 8 -10.92 -0.65 3.09
N PHE A 9 -11.74 -1.14 4.01
CA PHE A 9 -12.43 -2.43 3.89
C PHE A 9 -13.93 -2.24 4.06
N GLU A 10 -14.71 -3.09 3.41
CA GLU A 10 -16.15 -3.21 3.61
C GLU A 10 -16.45 -4.65 4.04
N PHE A 11 -16.84 -4.83 5.29
CA PHE A 11 -17.26 -6.12 5.83
C PHE A 11 -18.77 -6.25 5.68
N LYS A 12 -19.25 -7.46 5.35
CA LYS A 12 -20.68 -7.73 5.16
C LYS A 12 -21.06 -9.05 5.79
N ASN A 13 -22.15 -9.07 6.55
CA ASN A 13 -22.72 -10.31 7.06
C ASN A 13 -23.95 -10.78 6.26
N ALA A 14 -24.41 -11.99 6.55
CA ALA A 14 -25.56 -12.60 5.89
C ALA A 14 -26.89 -11.86 6.20
N ASP A 15 -26.95 -11.16 7.32
CA ASP A 15 -28.10 -10.35 7.76
C ASP A 15 -28.21 -9.01 7.01
N GLY A 16 -27.23 -8.69 6.14
CA GLY A 16 -27.20 -7.47 5.35
C GLY A 16 -26.58 -6.27 6.06
N GLU A 17 -26.01 -6.47 7.26
CA GLU A 17 -25.23 -5.45 7.94
C GLU A 17 -23.90 -5.23 7.22
N SER A 18 -23.46 -3.97 7.15
CA SER A 18 -22.19 -3.61 6.55
C SER A 18 -21.44 -2.61 7.41
N VAL A 19 -20.12 -2.75 7.43
CA VAL A 19 -19.21 -1.84 8.15
C VAL A 19 -18.08 -1.47 7.21
N VAL A 20 -17.85 -0.17 7.05
CA VAL A 20 -16.79 0.38 6.20
C VAL A 20 -15.72 1.02 7.07
N THR A 21 -14.46 0.67 6.83
CA THR A 21 -13.30 1.29 7.47
C THR A 21 -12.63 2.30 6.54
N ARG A 22 -11.85 3.20 7.13
CA ARG A 22 -11.04 4.19 6.39
C ARG A 22 -9.57 3.79 6.39
N PRO A 23 -8.79 4.19 5.38
CA PRO A 23 -7.37 3.86 5.33
C PRO A 23 -6.62 4.67 6.39
N ILE A 24 -5.66 4.02 7.05
CA ILE A 24 -4.83 4.60 8.11
C ILE A 24 -5.71 5.15 9.25
N ASP A 25 -6.77 4.42 9.60
CA ASP A 25 -7.74 4.84 10.60
C ASP A 25 -8.06 3.68 11.54
N PHE A 26 -8.55 4.05 12.73
CA PHE A 26 -9.07 3.10 13.69
C PHE A 26 -10.60 3.04 13.59
N ALA A 27 -11.15 1.84 13.62
CA ALA A 27 -12.58 1.59 13.57
C ALA A 27 -13.01 0.65 14.70
N ASP A 28 -14.09 1.00 15.39
CA ASP A 28 -14.82 0.07 16.24
C ASP A 28 -15.73 -0.77 15.35
N VAL A 29 -15.49 -2.07 15.34
CA VAL A 29 -16.22 -3.03 14.52
C VAL A 29 -16.91 -4.10 15.40
N PRO A 30 -18.08 -4.61 14.97
CA PRO A 30 -18.75 -5.73 15.63
C PRO A 30 -17.90 -7.01 15.60
N ASP A 31 -18.13 -7.93 16.55
CA ASP A 31 -17.39 -9.19 16.61
C ASP A 31 -17.64 -10.11 15.40
N TRP A 32 -18.78 -10.00 14.72
CA TRP A 32 -19.06 -10.79 13.51
C TRP A 32 -18.07 -10.55 12.39
N VAL A 33 -17.39 -9.38 12.38
CA VAL A 33 -16.33 -9.06 11.42
C VAL A 33 -15.19 -10.08 11.49
N THR A 34 -14.95 -10.71 12.64
CA THR A 34 -13.92 -11.77 12.75
C THR A 34 -14.21 -13.01 11.92
N SER A 35 -15.47 -13.23 11.55
CA SER A 35 -15.90 -14.33 10.67
C SER A 35 -15.84 -13.98 9.18
N ASP A 36 -15.63 -12.70 8.85
CA ASP A 36 -15.55 -12.25 7.47
C ASP A 36 -14.21 -12.70 6.84
N PRO A 37 -14.20 -13.32 5.64
CA PRO A 37 -12.97 -13.70 4.95
C PRO A 37 -12.01 -12.53 4.72
N ILE A 38 -12.54 -11.32 4.47
CA ILE A 38 -11.74 -10.10 4.28
C ILE A 38 -10.96 -9.78 5.55
N PHE A 39 -11.55 -10.00 6.73
CA PHE A 39 -10.84 -9.78 7.98
C PHE A 39 -9.67 -10.75 8.14
N ALA A 40 -9.87 -12.03 7.84
CA ALA A 40 -8.82 -13.04 7.91
C ALA A 40 -7.67 -12.74 6.92
N TRP A 41 -8.00 -12.34 5.69
CA TRP A 41 -7.01 -11.95 4.68
C TRP A 41 -6.27 -10.68 5.06
N GLY A 42 -6.98 -9.61 5.44
CA GLY A 42 -6.36 -8.35 5.82
C GLY A 42 -5.47 -8.50 7.06
N LYS A 43 -5.83 -9.36 8.03
CA LYS A 43 -4.95 -9.68 9.17
C LYS A 43 -3.70 -10.43 8.74
N LYS A 44 -3.81 -11.35 7.77
CA LYS A 44 -2.67 -12.11 7.23
C LYS A 44 -1.71 -11.23 6.44
N ASP A 45 -2.23 -10.29 5.65
CA ASP A 45 -1.43 -9.35 4.87
C ASP A 45 -0.87 -8.20 5.73
N GLY A 46 -1.32 -8.08 6.98
CA GLY A 46 -0.93 -7.01 7.89
C GLY A 46 -1.58 -5.66 7.58
N ASP A 47 -2.62 -5.66 6.73
CA ASP A 47 -3.46 -4.50 6.44
C ASP A 47 -4.50 -4.25 7.55
N ILE A 48 -4.83 -5.26 8.37
CA ILE A 48 -5.73 -5.15 9.53
C ILE A 48 -4.97 -5.56 10.78
N THR A 49 -5.01 -4.72 11.82
CA THR A 49 -4.45 -5.01 13.14
C THR A 49 -5.54 -4.85 14.19
N VAL A 50 -5.76 -5.86 15.03
CA VAL A 50 -6.64 -5.73 16.20
C VAL A 50 -5.89 -5.00 17.29
N THR A 51 -6.52 -4.01 17.91
CA THR A 51 -5.92 -3.19 18.97
C THR A 51 -6.80 -3.20 20.19
N GLU A 52 -6.29 -3.69 21.31
CA GLU A 52 -7.05 -3.82 22.57
C GLU A 52 -6.63 -2.76 23.61
N THR A 53 -5.48 -2.12 23.39
CA THR A 53 -4.91 -1.11 24.29
C THR A 53 -4.41 0.13 23.55
N ALA A 54 -4.39 1.27 24.26
CA ALA A 54 -3.85 2.52 23.74
C ALA A 54 -2.37 2.42 23.30
N LYS A 55 -1.61 1.48 23.89
CA LYS A 55 -0.22 1.21 23.49
C LYS A 55 -0.15 0.56 22.11
N GLU A 56 -1.07 -0.34 21.80
CA GLU A 56 -1.17 -0.97 20.47
C GLU A 56 -1.65 0.02 19.42
N GLU A 57 -2.58 0.91 19.78
CA GLU A 57 -3.00 2.02 18.90
C GLU A 57 -1.80 2.91 18.53
N ALA A 58 -1.04 3.39 19.52
CA ALA A 58 0.15 4.21 19.26
C ALA A 58 1.21 3.46 18.40
N ALA A 59 1.37 2.15 18.60
CA ALA A 59 2.28 1.34 17.82
C ALA A 59 1.81 1.15 16.37
N ALA A 60 0.51 0.94 16.15
CA ALA A 60 -0.09 0.80 14.82
C ALA A 60 0.05 2.10 14.01
N GLU A 61 -0.22 3.24 14.65
CA GLU A 61 -0.11 4.55 14.01
C GLU A 61 1.34 4.90 13.64
N LYS A 62 2.28 4.65 14.56
CA LYS A 62 3.71 4.86 14.28
C LYS A 62 4.18 3.96 13.13
N LYS A 63 3.83 2.67 13.16
CA LYS A 63 4.20 1.73 12.11
C LYS A 63 3.61 2.14 10.76
N ALA A 64 2.38 2.66 10.72
CA ALA A 64 1.77 3.15 9.49
C ALA A 64 2.51 4.37 8.92
N ALA A 65 2.93 5.32 9.77
CA ALA A 65 3.73 6.45 9.34
C ALA A 65 5.10 6.03 8.78
N GLU A 66 5.76 5.06 9.42
CA GLU A 66 7.04 4.49 8.94
C GLU A 66 6.88 3.77 7.59
N ASP A 67 5.79 3.01 7.42
CA ASP A 67 5.47 2.29 6.17
C ASP A 67 5.22 3.27 5.01
N ILE A 68 4.48 4.36 5.27
CA ILE A 68 4.21 5.41 4.28
C ILE A 68 5.51 6.13 3.86
N ASP A 69 6.37 6.50 4.81
CA ASP A 69 7.66 7.14 4.50
C ASP A 69 8.58 6.21 3.68
N ALA A 70 8.65 4.93 4.07
CA ALA A 70 9.44 3.93 3.35
C ALA A 70 8.91 3.72 1.93
N GLN A 71 7.59 3.61 1.76
CA GLN A 71 6.96 3.46 0.45
C GLN A 71 7.19 4.69 -0.43
N ALA A 72 7.06 5.91 0.11
CA ALA A 72 7.29 7.14 -0.64
C ALA A 72 8.75 7.24 -1.14
N LYS A 73 9.73 6.83 -0.32
CA LYS A 73 11.14 6.79 -0.72
C LYS A 73 11.42 5.74 -1.79
N ALA A 74 10.84 4.55 -1.64
CA ALA A 74 11.00 3.48 -2.62
C ALA A 74 10.40 3.87 -3.99
N ASP A 75 9.23 4.50 -3.99
CA ASP A 75 8.56 4.96 -5.22
C ASP A 75 9.37 6.06 -5.92
N ALA A 76 9.93 6.99 -5.14
CA ALA A 76 10.82 8.03 -5.66
C ALA A 76 12.11 7.46 -6.29
N ASP A 77 12.76 6.48 -5.65
CA ASP A 77 13.96 5.83 -6.21
C ASP A 77 13.64 5.04 -7.48
N ALA A 78 12.53 4.29 -7.47
CA ALA A 78 12.08 3.53 -8.64
C ALA A 78 11.80 4.45 -9.84
N LYS A 79 11.13 5.58 -9.60
CA LYS A 79 10.87 6.58 -10.64
C LYS A 79 12.16 7.20 -11.18
N ALA A 80 13.09 7.57 -10.30
CA ALA A 80 14.38 8.15 -10.70
C ALA A 80 15.20 7.17 -11.57
N ARG A 81 15.22 5.89 -11.23
CA ARG A 81 15.88 4.85 -12.04
C ARG A 81 15.20 4.65 -13.39
N ALA A 82 13.87 4.60 -13.41
CA ALA A 82 13.12 4.45 -14.66
C ALA A 82 13.36 5.61 -15.63
N GLU A 83 13.40 6.85 -15.13
CA GLU A 83 13.71 8.03 -15.95
C GLU A 83 15.17 8.03 -16.45
N ALA A 84 16.13 7.58 -15.63
CA ALA A 84 17.53 7.46 -16.03
C ALA A 84 17.72 6.42 -17.15
N GLU A 85 17.14 5.22 -17.00
CA GLU A 85 17.21 4.17 -18.03
C GLU A 85 16.53 4.58 -19.34
N ALA A 86 15.38 5.28 -19.26
CA ALA A 86 14.69 5.77 -20.44
C ALA A 86 15.55 6.78 -21.22
N LYS A 87 16.24 7.69 -20.51
CA LYS A 87 17.12 8.68 -21.13
C LYS A 87 18.35 8.05 -21.76
N GLU A 88 18.95 7.05 -21.11
CA GLU A 88 20.14 6.35 -21.64
C GLU A 88 19.81 5.53 -22.90
N LYS A 89 18.66 4.84 -22.93
CA LYS A 89 18.20 4.13 -24.14
C LYS A 89 17.90 5.09 -25.30
N ALA A 90 17.34 6.27 -25.03
CA ALA A 90 17.06 7.26 -26.05
C ALA A 90 18.33 7.87 -26.66
N ASP A 91 19.33 8.17 -25.84
CA ASP A 91 20.62 8.70 -26.30
C ASP A 91 21.41 7.66 -27.12
N ALA A 92 21.36 6.39 -26.70
CA ALA A 92 21.98 5.28 -27.42
C ALA A 92 21.33 5.03 -28.80
N ASP A 93 19.99 5.06 -28.90
CA ASP A 93 19.29 4.90 -30.19
C ASP A 93 19.59 6.07 -31.15
N ALA A 94 19.60 7.30 -30.63
CA ALA A 94 19.94 8.49 -31.43
C ALA A 94 21.36 8.41 -31.99
N LYS A 95 22.33 7.96 -31.18
CA LYS A 95 23.73 7.82 -31.59
C LYS A 95 23.92 6.66 -32.59
N ALA A 96 23.19 5.56 -32.44
CA ALA A 96 23.21 4.43 -33.37
C ALA A 96 22.66 4.80 -34.75
N LYS A 97 21.55 5.56 -34.82
CA LYS A 97 20.99 6.04 -36.09
C LYS A 97 21.90 7.06 -36.79
N ALA A 98 22.55 7.95 -36.04
CA ALA A 98 23.47 8.94 -36.61
C ALA A 98 24.77 8.32 -37.17
N ALA A 99 25.22 7.19 -36.63
CA ALA A 99 26.38 6.46 -37.14
C ALA A 99 26.06 5.63 -38.39
N ALA A 100 24.84 5.09 -38.47
CA ALA A 100 24.37 4.30 -39.62
C ALA A 100 24.15 5.16 -40.88
N ASP A 101 23.71 6.41 -40.72
CA ASP A 101 23.46 7.32 -41.85
C ASP A 101 24.77 7.87 -42.46
N LYS A 102 25.83 8.03 -41.68
CA LYS A 102 27.16 8.51 -42.15
C LYS A 102 28.00 7.46 -42.87
N SER A 103 27.58 6.20 -42.91
CA SER A 103 28.31 5.10 -43.55
C SER A 103 27.67 4.61 -44.85
N LYS A 104 26.69 5.36 -45.38
CA LYS A 104 26.00 5.07 -46.64
C LYS A 104 26.36 6.12 -47.70
#